data_AF-A0A9E2Z0G3-F1
#
_entry.id   AF-A0A9E2Z0G3-F1
#
_cell.length_a   1.000
_cell.length_b   1.000
_cell.length_c   1.000
_cell.angle_alpha   90.00
_cell.angle_beta   90.00
_cell.angle_gamma   90.00
#
_symmetry.space_group_name_H-M   'P 1'
#
loop_
_entity.id
_entity.type
_entity.pdbx_description
1 polymer ?
#
loop_
_entity_poly.entity_id
_entity_poly.type
_entity_poly.pdbx_seq_one_letter_code
_entity_poly.pdbx_strand_id
1 'polypeptide(L)'
;MLRSLGSALVILVLLGAPGLWAQSAAEIESDSVKRVGARLACFCGCKSTVACEMPGGCQSCKRMKTQIAKLQMDGKSDQAIIDQMVKENGPQIYLAEPGTFGWLIPYLAAALGLFVIYWFVRRNLRTPAPADGPPLDSEVLHRYHDRIEKDLEKLE
;
A
#
# COMPACT_ATOMS: atom_id res chain seq x y z
N MET A 1 -5.30 -46.48 -52.07
CA MET A 1 -6.19 -45.42 -51.54
C MET A 1 -6.39 -45.52 -50.02
N LEU A 2 -6.64 -46.70 -49.43
CA LEU A 2 -6.75 -46.85 -47.95
C LEU A 2 -5.51 -46.38 -47.16
N ARG A 3 -4.29 -46.53 -47.71
CA ARG A 3 -3.05 -46.08 -47.04
C ARG A 3 -2.92 -44.56 -46.97
N SER A 4 -3.51 -43.79 -47.89
CA SER A 4 -3.41 -42.31 -47.86
C SER A 4 -4.42 -41.68 -46.89
N LEU A 5 -5.58 -42.31 -46.67
CA LEU A 5 -6.52 -41.87 -45.63
C LEU A 5 -5.95 -42.06 -44.22
N GLY A 6 -5.23 -43.15 -43.98
CA GLY A 6 -4.53 -43.38 -42.70
C GLY A 6 -3.47 -42.31 -42.41
N SER A 7 -2.66 -41.94 -43.41
CA SER A 7 -1.66 -40.88 -43.25
C SER A 7 -2.28 -39.50 -43.01
N ALA A 8 -3.42 -39.18 -43.65
CA ALA A 8 -4.11 -37.90 -43.44
C ALA A 8 -4.65 -37.75 -42.01
N LEU A 9 -5.19 -38.83 -41.44
CA LEU A 9 -5.67 -38.86 -40.05
C LEU A 9 -4.53 -38.74 -39.04
N VAL A 10 -3.40 -39.40 -39.31
CA VAL A 10 -2.19 -39.30 -38.45
C VAL A 10 -1.61 -37.89 -38.48
N ILE A 11 -1.57 -37.24 -39.64
CA ILE A 11 -1.10 -35.86 -39.78
C ILE A 11 -2.03 -34.87 -39.05
N LEU A 12 -3.35 -35.07 -39.11
CA LEU A 12 -4.31 -34.23 -38.40
C LEU A 12 -4.16 -34.32 -36.87
N VAL A 13 -3.89 -35.52 -36.34
CA VAL A 13 -3.64 -35.73 -34.91
C VAL A 13 -2.31 -35.11 -34.47
N LEU A 14 -1.26 -35.23 -35.29
CA LEU A 14 0.05 -34.62 -35.03
C LEU A 14 0.03 -33.09 -35.07
N LEU A 15 -0.81 -32.48 -35.92
CA LEU A 15 -0.98 -31.02 -35.99
C LEU A 15 -1.93 -30.45 -34.93
N GLY A 16 -2.88 -31.23 -34.41
CA GLY A 16 -3.81 -30.80 -33.37
C GLY A 16 -3.28 -30.95 -31.93
N ALA A 17 -2.35 -31.88 -31.69
CA ALA A 17 -1.80 -32.15 -30.36
C ALA A 17 -1.02 -31.00 -29.67
N PRO A 18 -0.24 -30.13 -30.36
CA PRO A 18 0.59 -29.15 -29.65
C PRO A 18 -0.21 -28.01 -28.97
N GLY A 19 -1.48 -27.80 -29.35
CA GLY A 19 -2.33 -26.75 -28.76
C GLY A 19 -2.69 -26.97 -27.29
N LEU A 20 -2.62 -28.21 -26.79
CA LEU A 20 -2.97 -28.53 -25.38
C LEU A 20 -1.85 -28.19 -24.39
N TRP A 21 -0.59 -28.12 -24.81
CA TRP A 21 0.53 -27.88 -23.88
C TRP A 21 0.88 -26.39 -23.69
N ALA A 22 0.52 -25.54 -24.66
CA ALA A 22 0.80 -24.11 -24.62
C ALA A 22 0.06 -23.37 -23.48
N GLN A 23 -1.05 -23.93 -22.99
CA GLN A 23 -1.91 -23.26 -22.01
C GLN A 23 -1.26 -23.18 -20.62
N SER A 24 -0.45 -24.17 -20.26
CA SER A 24 0.20 -24.25 -18.94
C SER A 24 1.20 -23.11 -18.68
N ALA A 25 1.90 -22.64 -19.71
CA ALA A 25 2.89 -21.58 -19.57
C ALA A 25 2.24 -20.21 -19.41
N ALA A 26 1.12 -19.98 -20.10
CA ALA A 26 0.35 -18.73 -19.99
C ALA A 26 -0.38 -18.62 -18.65
N GLU A 27 -0.86 -19.74 -18.12
CA GLU A 27 -1.62 -19.77 -16.86
C GLU A 27 -0.77 -19.38 -15.64
N ILE A 28 0.51 -19.79 -15.61
CA ILE A 28 1.45 -19.45 -14.54
C ILE A 28 1.77 -17.94 -14.51
N GLU A 29 1.71 -17.27 -15.66
CA GLU A 29 1.98 -15.83 -15.80
C GLU A 29 0.69 -14.99 -15.92
N SER A 30 -0.46 -15.59 -15.60
CA SER A 30 -1.75 -14.91 -15.61
C SER A 30 -1.86 -13.83 -14.52
N ASP A 31 -2.71 -12.83 -14.77
CA ASP A 31 -2.96 -11.74 -13.83
C ASP A 31 -3.54 -12.22 -12.50
N SER A 32 -4.27 -13.35 -12.49
CA SER A 32 -4.80 -13.94 -11.24
C SER A 32 -3.69 -14.49 -10.36
N VAL A 33 -2.69 -15.16 -10.95
CA VAL A 33 -1.54 -15.68 -10.21
C VAL A 33 -0.69 -14.52 -9.70
N LYS A 34 -0.49 -13.49 -10.52
CA LYS A 34 0.26 -12.28 -10.12
C LYS A 34 -0.43 -11.52 -9.00
N ARG A 35 -1.77 -11.39 -9.02
CA ARG A 35 -2.54 -10.72 -7.96
C ARG A 35 -2.30 -11.35 -6.60
N VAL A 36 -2.34 -12.68 -6.52
CA VAL A 36 -2.04 -13.42 -5.28
C VAL A 36 -0.54 -13.36 -4.97
N GLY A 37 0.31 -13.54 -5.98
CA GLY A 37 1.77 -13.49 -5.84
C GLY A 37 2.31 -12.14 -5.38
N ALA A 38 1.62 -11.03 -5.64
CA ALA A 38 1.99 -9.70 -5.16
C ALA A 38 1.85 -9.57 -3.63
N ARG A 39 1.03 -10.42 -2.99
CA ARG A 39 0.83 -10.47 -1.54
C ARG A 39 1.80 -11.41 -0.83
N LEU A 40 2.68 -12.07 -1.59
CA LEU A 40 3.62 -13.06 -1.09
C LEU A 40 5.06 -12.63 -1.38
N ALA A 41 5.92 -12.73 -0.38
CA ALA A 41 7.33 -12.40 -0.46
C ALA A 41 8.07 -13.58 -1.07
N CYS A 42 9.09 -13.29 -1.89
CA CYS A 42 9.95 -14.32 -2.43
C CYS A 42 11.23 -14.48 -1.58
N PHE A 43 11.61 -15.72 -1.26
CA PHE A 43 12.83 -16.04 -0.50
C PHE A 43 14.10 -16.10 -1.34
N CYS A 44 14.05 -15.64 -2.59
CA CYS A 44 15.18 -15.76 -3.53
C CYS A 44 16.38 -14.84 -3.22
N GLY A 45 16.24 -13.94 -2.24
CA GLY A 45 17.24 -12.91 -1.92
C GLY A 45 17.10 -11.63 -2.75
N CYS A 46 16.33 -11.68 -3.83
CA CYS A 46 15.93 -10.54 -4.66
C CYS A 46 15.02 -9.51 -3.96
N LYS A 47 14.48 -9.85 -2.79
CA LYS A 47 13.54 -9.01 -1.99
C LYS A 47 12.30 -8.52 -2.77
N SER A 48 11.94 -9.21 -3.86
CA SER A 48 10.73 -8.96 -4.62
C SER A 48 9.58 -9.86 -4.14
N THR A 49 8.38 -9.59 -4.63
CA THR A 49 7.20 -10.45 -4.42
C THR A 49 7.20 -11.62 -5.42
N VAL A 50 6.33 -12.60 -5.20
CA VAL A 50 6.18 -13.76 -6.09
C VAL A 50 5.66 -13.35 -7.48
N ALA A 51 5.07 -12.14 -7.61
CA ALA A 51 4.69 -11.53 -8.88
C ALA A 51 5.88 -11.08 -9.77
N CYS A 52 7.12 -11.38 -9.38
CA CYS A 52 8.32 -11.03 -10.14
C CYS A 52 8.31 -11.61 -11.57
N GLU A 53 8.60 -10.74 -12.55
CA GLU A 53 8.72 -11.07 -13.99
C GLU A 53 10.16 -10.89 -14.48
N MET A 54 11.13 -11.42 -13.71
CA MET A 54 12.54 -11.23 -14.06
C MET A 54 12.88 -11.90 -15.40
N PRO A 55 13.38 -11.15 -16.40
CA PRO A 55 13.80 -11.72 -17.68
C PRO A 55 15.00 -12.65 -17.43
N GLY A 56 14.80 -13.96 -17.64
CA GLY A 56 15.76 -15.02 -17.28
C GLY A 56 15.23 -16.04 -16.26
N GLY A 57 14.14 -15.75 -15.57
CA GLY A 57 13.34 -16.71 -14.80
C GLY A 57 13.99 -17.21 -13.50
N CYS A 58 13.64 -16.58 -12.37
CA CYS A 58 13.94 -17.13 -11.05
C CYS A 58 13.14 -18.43 -10.83
N GLN A 59 13.83 -19.55 -10.58
CA GLN A 59 13.19 -20.85 -10.35
C GLN A 59 12.27 -20.86 -9.12
N SER A 60 12.63 -20.10 -8.07
CA SER A 60 11.83 -20.00 -6.85
C SER A 60 10.47 -19.31 -7.12
N CYS A 61 10.49 -18.17 -7.80
CA CYS A 61 9.27 -17.48 -8.22
C CYS A 61 8.41 -18.39 -9.11
N LYS A 62 9.02 -19.10 -10.06
CA LYS A 62 8.30 -20.02 -10.95
C LYS A 62 7.60 -21.14 -10.17
N ARG A 63 8.30 -21.76 -9.22
CA ARG A 63 7.72 -22.80 -8.33
C ARG A 63 6.50 -22.26 -7.57
N MET A 64 6.64 -21.10 -6.95
CA MET A 64 5.53 -20.51 -6.17
C MET A 64 4.35 -20.13 -7.07
N LYS A 65 4.59 -19.51 -8.23
CA LYS A 65 3.53 -19.21 -9.22
C LYS A 65 2.83 -20.48 -9.71
N THR A 66 3.57 -21.56 -10.00
CA THR A 66 2.96 -22.83 -10.41
C THR A 66 2.06 -23.43 -9.34
N GLN A 67 2.42 -23.25 -8.07
CA GLN A 67 1.63 -23.73 -6.95
C GLN A 67 0.36 -22.89 -6.77
N ILE A 68 0.47 -21.57 -6.87
CA ILE A 68 -0.68 -20.65 -6.84
C ILE A 68 -1.63 -20.98 -8.00
N ALA A 69 -1.12 -21.15 -9.22
CA ALA A 69 -1.92 -21.52 -10.39
C ALA A 69 -2.68 -22.83 -10.16
N LYS A 70 -2.00 -23.86 -9.63
CA LYS A 70 -2.65 -25.13 -9.29
C LYS A 70 -3.79 -24.95 -8.28
N LEU A 71 -3.57 -24.16 -7.22
CA LEU A 71 -4.60 -23.92 -6.21
C LEU A 71 -5.77 -23.07 -6.77
N GLN A 72 -5.52 -22.20 -7.74
CA GLN A 72 -6.57 -21.48 -8.46
C GLN A 72 -7.38 -22.41 -9.37
N MET A 73 -6.71 -23.34 -10.07
CA MET A 73 -7.39 -24.39 -10.85
C MET A 73 -8.24 -25.30 -9.96
N ASP A 74 -7.80 -25.56 -8.72
CA ASP A 74 -8.56 -26.29 -7.71
C ASP A 74 -9.77 -25.48 -7.16
N GLY A 75 -10.00 -24.26 -7.65
CA GLY A 75 -11.15 -23.41 -7.29
C GLY A 75 -11.02 -22.72 -5.93
N LYS A 76 -9.81 -22.64 -5.35
CA LYS A 76 -9.59 -21.97 -4.06
C LYS A 76 -9.67 -20.45 -4.20
N SER A 77 -10.17 -19.80 -3.15
CA SER A 77 -10.17 -18.34 -3.06
C SER A 77 -8.76 -17.79 -2.81
N ASP A 78 -8.51 -16.55 -3.24
CA ASP A 78 -7.20 -15.89 -3.09
C ASP A 78 -6.68 -15.92 -1.63
N GLN A 79 -7.56 -15.71 -0.63
CA GLN A 79 -7.16 -15.79 0.78
C GLN A 79 -6.82 -17.20 1.23
N ALA A 80 -7.59 -18.21 0.81
CA ALA A 80 -7.30 -19.60 1.14
C ALA A 80 -5.97 -20.07 0.53
N ILE A 81 -5.63 -19.55 -0.65
CA ILE A 81 -4.33 -19.80 -1.29
C ILE A 81 -3.21 -19.19 -0.46
N ILE A 82 -3.35 -17.93 -0.04
CA ILE A 82 -2.37 -17.24 0.79
C ILE A 82 -2.18 -17.97 2.12
N ASP A 83 -3.26 -18.33 2.81
CA ASP A 83 -3.21 -19.05 4.09
C ASP A 83 -2.49 -20.39 3.96
N GLN A 84 -2.77 -21.13 2.88
CA GLN A 84 -2.08 -22.38 2.59
C GLN A 84 -0.59 -22.15 2.29
N MET A 85 -0.27 -21.16 1.47
CA MET A 85 1.12 -20.82 1.16
C MET A 85 1.88 -20.43 2.43
N VAL A 86 1.28 -19.64 3.32
CA VAL A 86 1.82 -19.21 4.61
C VAL A 86 2.05 -20.40 5.53
N LYS A 87 1.11 -21.34 5.56
CA LYS A 87 1.25 -22.58 6.33
C LYS A 87 2.42 -23.44 5.84
N GLU A 88 2.65 -23.50 4.54
CA GLU A 88 3.68 -24.35 3.95
C GLU A 88 5.08 -23.71 3.94
N ASN A 89 5.17 -22.39 3.74
CA ASN A 89 6.46 -21.68 3.60
C ASN A 89 6.80 -20.78 4.80
N GLY A 90 5.89 -20.63 5.77
CA GLY A 90 6.06 -19.86 6.99
C GLY A 90 5.43 -18.46 6.97
N PRO A 91 5.30 -17.81 8.15
CA PRO A 91 4.64 -16.50 8.28
C PRO A 91 5.40 -15.36 7.60
N GLN A 92 6.70 -15.50 7.41
CA GLN A 92 7.58 -14.52 6.76
C GLN A 92 7.24 -14.23 5.29
N ILE A 93 6.41 -15.08 4.69
CA ILE A 93 6.03 -14.92 3.29
C ILE A 93 4.91 -13.90 3.10
N TYR A 94 4.13 -13.62 4.14
CA TYR A 94 2.93 -12.82 4.00
C TYR A 94 3.29 -11.34 3.97
N LEU A 95 3.00 -10.66 2.87
CA LEU A 95 2.95 -9.20 2.88
C LEU A 95 1.54 -8.81 3.32
N ALA A 96 1.47 -8.13 4.46
CA ALA A 96 0.23 -7.56 4.94
C ALA A 96 -0.38 -6.68 3.84
N GLU A 97 -1.65 -6.95 3.53
CA GLU A 97 -2.44 -6.08 2.66
C GLU A 97 -2.43 -4.67 3.27
N PRO A 98 -2.19 -3.59 2.51
CA PRO A 98 -2.46 -2.25 3.00
C PRO A 98 -3.94 -2.19 3.36
N GLY A 99 -4.25 -2.31 4.65
CA GLY A 99 -5.62 -2.36 5.12
C GLY A 99 -6.37 -1.11 4.68
N THR A 100 -7.66 -1.25 4.37
CA THR A 100 -8.56 -0.13 4.04
C THR A 100 -8.66 0.92 5.14
N PHE A 101 -8.11 0.64 6.34
CA PHE A 101 -8.01 1.54 7.48
C PHE A 101 -6.58 2.03 7.76
N GLY A 102 -5.58 1.66 6.95
CA GLY A 102 -4.20 2.13 7.13
C GLY A 102 -4.08 3.65 7.00
N TRP A 103 -4.90 4.26 6.14
CA TRP A 103 -5.02 5.72 6.00
C TRP A 103 -5.68 6.40 7.20
N LEU A 104 -6.45 5.69 8.04
CA LEU A 104 -7.09 6.28 9.23
C LEU A 104 -6.13 6.54 10.38
N ILE A 105 -5.05 5.75 10.47
CA ILE A 105 -4.02 5.88 11.52
C ILE A 105 -3.45 7.30 11.60
N PRO A 106 -2.99 7.96 10.50
CA PRO A 106 -2.48 9.33 10.59
C PRO A 106 -3.53 10.33 11.06
N TYR A 107 -4.80 10.19 10.65
CA TYR A 107 -5.86 11.09 11.11
C TYR A 107 -6.22 10.87 12.58
N LEU A 108 -6.26 9.62 13.04
CA LEU A 108 -6.51 9.31 14.45
C LEU A 108 -5.37 9.83 15.34
N ALA A 109 -4.11 9.64 14.92
CA ALA A 109 -2.95 10.18 15.63
C ALA A 109 -3.00 11.71 15.70
N ALA A 110 -3.34 12.38 14.60
CA ALA A 110 -3.49 13.84 14.57
C ALA A 110 -4.65 14.33 15.47
N ALA A 111 -5.82 13.68 15.40
CA ALA A 111 -6.97 14.03 16.21
C ALA A 111 -6.69 13.85 17.71
N LEU A 112 -6.03 12.76 18.07
CA LEU A 112 -5.67 12.47 19.46
C LEU A 112 -4.62 13.47 19.97
N GLY A 113 -3.62 13.80 19.17
CA GLY A 113 -2.64 14.84 19.50
C GLY A 113 -3.30 16.21 19.71
N LEU A 114 -4.18 16.62 18.80
CA LEU A 114 -4.91 17.89 18.90
C LEU A 114 -5.82 17.92 20.13
N PHE A 115 -6.50 16.81 20.42
CA PHE A 115 -7.36 16.67 21.59
C PHE A 115 -6.57 16.83 22.90
N VAL A 116 -5.41 16.19 23.03
CA VAL A 116 -4.54 16.31 24.21
C VAL A 116 -4.07 17.75 24.40
N ILE A 117 -3.64 18.42 23.32
CA ILE A 117 -3.23 19.83 23.36
C ILE A 117 -4.40 20.71 23.78
N TYR A 118 -5.56 20.55 23.14
CA TYR A 118 -6.77 21.31 23.45
C TYR A 118 -7.19 21.12 24.92
N TRP A 119 -7.18 19.88 25.40
CA TRP A 119 -7.52 19.56 26.79
C TRP A 119 -6.52 20.18 27.77
N PHE A 120 -5.23 20.07 27.49
CA PHE A 120 -4.17 20.66 28.32
C PHE A 120 -4.26 22.19 28.37
N VAL A 121 -4.44 22.83 27.21
CA VAL A 121 -4.63 24.28 27.07
C VAL A 121 -5.87 24.72 27.85
N ARG A 122 -7.01 24.07 27.64
CA ARG A 122 -8.27 24.40 28.34
C ARG A 122 -8.18 24.16 29.84
N ARG A 123 -7.38 23.19 30.28
CA ARG A 123 -7.20 22.86 31.71
C ARG A 123 -6.27 23.84 32.42
N ASN A 124 -5.21 24.30 31.72
CA ASN A 124 -4.11 25.07 32.33
C ASN A 124 -4.12 26.56 32.00
N LEU A 125 -4.69 26.99 30.88
CA LEU A 125 -5.00 28.40 30.67
C LEU A 125 -6.28 28.73 31.44
N ARG A 126 -6.08 29.32 32.63
CA ARG A 126 -7.12 30.11 33.28
C ARG A 126 -7.54 31.22 32.31
N THR A 127 -8.83 31.53 32.35
CA THR A 127 -9.57 32.53 31.56
C THR A 127 -8.67 33.58 30.90
N PRO A 128 -8.75 33.81 29.57
CA PRO A 128 -8.06 34.95 28.98
C PRO A 128 -8.43 36.18 29.79
N ALA A 129 -7.42 36.94 30.23
CA ALA A 129 -7.66 38.18 30.95
C ALA A 129 -8.63 39.02 30.10
N PRO A 130 -9.72 39.54 30.69
CA PRO A 130 -10.64 40.39 29.94
C PRO A 130 -9.83 41.50 29.27
N ALA A 131 -10.14 41.79 28.00
CA ALA A 131 -9.47 42.84 27.22
C ALA A 131 -9.66 44.24 27.84
N ASP A 132 -10.53 44.36 28.85
CA ASP A 132 -10.58 45.48 29.77
C ASP A 132 -9.43 45.38 30.78
N GLY A 133 -8.23 45.70 30.32
CA GLY A 133 -7.16 46.13 31.21
C GLY A 133 -7.61 47.33 32.06
N PRO A 134 -6.90 47.67 33.15
CA PRO A 134 -7.22 48.85 33.95
C PRO A 134 -7.40 50.06 33.04
N PRO A 135 -8.40 50.94 33.27
CA PRO A 135 -8.57 52.13 32.44
C PRO A 135 -7.24 52.87 32.40
N LEU A 136 -6.61 52.87 31.22
CA LEU A 136 -5.36 53.59 31.02
C LEU A 136 -5.66 55.07 31.20
N ASP A 137 -5.00 55.68 32.17
CA ASP A 137 -5.15 57.10 32.45
C ASP A 137 -4.88 57.89 31.17
N SER A 138 -5.87 58.65 30.71
CA SER A 138 -5.81 59.36 29.42
C SER A 138 -4.64 60.32 29.38
N GLU A 139 -4.30 60.92 30.51
CA GLU A 139 -3.15 61.83 30.65
C GLU A 139 -1.81 61.13 30.35
N VAL A 140 -1.66 59.89 30.85
CA VAL A 140 -0.47 59.08 30.60
C VAL A 140 -0.38 58.69 29.13
N LEU A 141 -1.51 58.36 28.50
CA LEU A 141 -1.57 58.04 27.07
C LEU A 141 -1.17 59.25 26.20
N HIS A 142 -1.66 60.45 26.51
CA HIS A 142 -1.27 61.68 25.82
C HIS A 142 0.22 61.97 25.95
N ARG A 143 0.81 61.80 27.15
CA ARG A 143 2.26 61.97 27.36
C ARG A 143 3.10 60.97 26.53
N TYR A 144 2.61 59.76 26.29
CA TYR A 144 3.30 58.80 25.41
C TYR A 144 3.15 59.19 23.95
N HIS A 145 1.96 59.65 23.54
CA HIS A 145 1.69 60.15 22.19
C HIS A 145 2.63 61.31 21.83
N ASP A 146 2.70 62.34 22.67
CA ASP A 146 3.55 63.52 22.44
C ASP A 146 5.04 63.17 22.34
N ARG A 147 5.48 62.13 23.07
CA ARG A 147 6.86 61.64 22.99
C ARG A 147 7.13 60.92 21.68
N ILE A 148 6.19 60.11 21.21
CA ILE A 148 6.31 59.41 19.92
C ILE A 148 6.36 60.45 18.78
N GLU A 149 5.51 61.47 18.83
CA GLU A 149 5.46 62.52 17.82
C GLU A 149 6.76 63.32 17.77
N LYS A 150 7.30 63.69 18.93
CA LYS A 150 8.60 64.35 19.05
C LYS A 150 9.79 63.50 18.57
N ASP A 151 9.73 62.19 18.81
CA ASP A 151 10.77 61.26 18.33
C ASP A 151 10.67 61.06 16.81
N LEU A 152 9.46 61.12 16.23
CA LEU A 152 9.23 61.07 14.78
C LEU A 152 9.73 62.35 14.07
N GLU A 153 9.45 63.53 14.61
CA GLU A 153 9.97 64.81 14.09
C GLU A 153 11.50 64.89 14.10
N LYS A 154 12.16 64.12 14.98
CA LYS A 154 13.63 64.07 15.04
C LYS A 154 14.25 63.12 14.02
N LEU A 155 13.43 62.28 13.38
CA LEU A 155 13.84 61.29 12.39
C LEU A 155 13.67 61.78 10.94
N GLU A 156 12.98 62.91 10.72
CA GLU A 156 12.93 63.65 9.45
C GLU A 156 14.04 64.71 9.32
#